data_AF-A0A7U2I3J7-F1
#
_entry.id   AF-A0A7U2I3J7-F1
#
_cell.length_a   1.000
_cell.length_b   1.000
_cell.length_c   1.000
_cell.angle_alpha   90.00
_cell.angle_beta   90.00
_cell.angle_gamma   90.00
#
_symmetry.space_group_name_H-M   'P 1'
#
loop_
_entity.id
_entity.type
_entity.pdbx_description
1 polymer ?
#
loop_
_entity_poly.entity_id
_entity_poly.type
_entity_poly.pdbx_seq_one_letter_code
_entity_poly.pdbx_strand_id
1 'polypeptide(L)'
;MRPDAILKSFEATGVWPMEADAVLKRFNDHPERQDEDSEVRDNGDGDSGNKLRKFLDAAVADKAKVEAKRLSQSIHLLQVNDDFLHDQNAGLQEELNAKKSRSQVAVPSIFNSSKGIISLHFVTI
;
A
#
# COMPACT_ATOMS: atom_id res chain seq x y z
N MET A 1 10.21 -5.28 22.59
CA MET A 1 9.46 -4.04 22.30
C MET A 1 9.12 -3.34 23.62
N ARG A 2 8.98 -2.00 23.69
CA ARG A 2 8.67 -1.28 24.95
C ARG A 2 7.17 -0.95 25.02
N PRO A 3 6.39 -1.54 25.95
CA PRO A 3 4.95 -1.31 26.07
C PRO A 3 4.56 0.16 26.19
N ASP A 4 5.33 0.94 26.95
CA ASP A 4 5.05 2.35 27.21
C ASP A 4 5.13 3.22 25.94
N ALA A 5 6.00 2.87 25.00
CA ALA A 5 6.14 3.59 23.74
C ALA A 5 4.92 3.36 22.83
N ILE A 6 4.35 2.15 22.88
CA ILE A 6 3.14 1.79 22.15
C ILE A 6 1.95 2.59 22.69
N LEU A 7 1.77 2.61 24.01
CA LEU A 7 0.67 3.36 24.64
C LEU A 7 0.76 4.86 24.37
N LYS A 8 1.97 5.43 24.43
CA LYS A 8 2.20 6.85 24.08
C LYS A 8 1.87 7.17 22.62
N SER A 9 2.09 6.23 21.70
CA SER A 9 1.75 6.43 20.29
C SER A 9 0.22 6.48 20.07
N PHE A 10 -0.52 5.66 20.79
CA PHE A 10 -1.99 5.68 20.80
C PHE A 10 -2.53 6.98 21.39
N GLU A 11 -1.96 7.43 22.51
CA GLU A 11 -2.29 8.73 23.11
C GLU A 11 -1.99 9.91 22.15
N ALA A 12 -0.83 9.91 21.49
CA ALA A 12 -0.44 10.97 20.55
C ALA A 12 -1.35 11.06 19.32
N THR A 13 -1.97 9.95 18.94
CA THR A 13 -2.94 9.87 17.83
C THR A 13 -4.38 10.08 18.29
N GLY A 14 -4.62 10.26 19.60
CA GLY A 14 -5.95 10.41 20.19
C GLY A 14 -6.79 9.13 20.15
N VAL A 15 -6.18 7.98 19.81
CA VAL A 15 -6.85 6.69 19.74
C VAL A 15 -6.64 5.98 21.06
N TRP A 16 -7.70 5.79 21.85
CA TRP A 16 -7.62 5.01 23.08
C TRP A 16 -8.22 3.61 22.86
N PRO A 17 -7.39 2.55 22.76
CA PRO A 17 -7.93 1.21 22.68
C PRO A 17 -8.61 0.86 24.01
N MET A 18 -9.86 0.40 23.92
CA MET A 18 -10.64 -0.03 25.08
C MET A 18 -9.97 -1.19 25.85
N GLU A 19 -9.14 -1.98 25.16
CA GLU A 19 -8.34 -3.07 25.75
C GLU A 19 -6.84 -2.89 25.45
N ALA A 20 -6.17 -2.04 26.21
CA ALA A 20 -4.74 -1.75 26.05
C ALA A 20 -3.86 -3.01 26.16
N ASP A 21 -4.16 -3.91 27.10
CA ASP A 21 -3.37 -5.13 27.32
C ASP A 21 -3.47 -6.12 26.16
N ALA A 22 -4.65 -6.23 25.53
CA ALA A 22 -4.84 -7.08 24.35
C ALA A 22 -4.03 -6.56 23.15
N VAL A 23 -3.94 -5.23 23.01
CA VAL A 23 -3.12 -4.59 21.99
C VAL A 23 -1.63 -4.84 22.27
N LEU A 24 -1.19 -4.62 23.50
CA LEU A 24 0.20 -4.86 23.91
C LEU A 24 0.64 -6.32 23.71
N LYS A 25 -0.26 -7.28 23.98
CA LYS A 25 0.01 -8.70 23.78
C LYS A 25 0.30 -9.03 22.31
N ARG A 26 -0.46 -8.48 21.37
CA ARG A 26 -0.25 -8.68 19.92
C ARG A 26 1.11 -8.17 19.43
N PHE A 27 1.65 -7.13 20.08
CA PHE A 27 2.97 -6.59 19.75
C PHE A 27 4.13 -7.35 20.42
N ASN A 28 3.85 -8.07 21.51
CA ASN A 28 4.84 -8.89 22.22
C ASN A 28 4.86 -10.34 21.75
N ASP A 29 3.76 -10.86 21.23
CA ASP A 29 3.71 -12.17 20.59
C ASP A 29 4.48 -12.09 19.26
N HIS A 30 5.75 -12.46 19.29
CA HIS A 30 6.56 -12.64 18.09
C HIS A 30 6.38 -14.10 17.64
N PRO A 31 5.51 -14.43 16.67
CA PRO A 31 5.85 -15.57 15.82
C PRO A 31 7.19 -15.21 15.17
N GLU A 32 8.17 -16.11 15.25
CA GLU A 32 9.47 -16.01 14.59
C GLU A 32 9.30 -15.36 13.21
N ARG A 33 9.77 -14.12 13.08
CA ARG A 33 9.93 -13.49 11.78
C ARG A 33 11.04 -14.27 11.10
N GLN A 34 10.68 -15.03 10.08
CA GLN A 34 11.66 -15.43 9.08
C GLN A 34 11.97 -14.17 8.29
N ASP A 35 13.05 -13.52 8.70
CA ASP A 35 13.78 -12.58 7.85
C ASP A 35 14.26 -13.39 6.63
N GLU A 36 13.57 -13.23 5.52
CA GLU A 36 14.11 -13.61 4.22
C GLU A 36 13.83 -12.41 3.30
N ASP A 37 14.78 -11.47 3.34
CA ASP A 37 15.05 -10.58 2.22
C ASP A 37 15.18 -11.45 0.97
N SER A 38 14.15 -11.46 0.15
CA SER A 38 14.23 -11.96 -1.21
C SER A 38 13.33 -11.12 -2.07
N GLU A 39 13.94 -10.11 -2.68
CA GLU A 39 13.46 -9.51 -3.91
C GLU A 39 13.22 -10.64 -4.94
N VAL A 40 12.01 -11.17 -4.97
CA VAL A 40 11.46 -11.80 -6.16
C VAL A 40 10.20 -11.04 -6.47
N ARG A 41 10.41 -9.95 -7.22
CA ARG A 41 9.36 -9.18 -7.85
C ARG A 41 8.77 -10.02 -8.98
N ASP A 42 7.82 -10.91 -8.65
CA ASP A 42 6.95 -11.48 -9.66
C ASP A 42 5.76 -10.54 -9.85
N ASN A 43 5.59 -10.10 -11.09
CA ASN A 43 4.54 -9.21 -11.52
C ASN A 43 3.27 -10.06 -11.79
N GLY A 44 2.83 -10.77 -10.76
CA GLY A 44 1.87 -11.87 -10.85
C GLY A 44 0.44 -11.37 -11.03
N ASP A 45 0.00 -11.33 -12.28
CA ASP A 45 -1.41 -11.52 -12.66
C ASP A 45 -1.98 -12.67 -11.82
N GLY A 46 -3.14 -12.49 -11.17
CA GLY A 46 -3.72 -13.42 -10.18
C GLY A 46 -3.91 -14.88 -10.64
N ASP A 47 -3.64 -15.17 -11.92
CA ASP A 47 -3.49 -16.51 -12.48
C ASP A 47 -2.26 -17.27 -11.92
N SER A 48 -1.18 -16.58 -11.51
CA SER A 48 0.04 -17.19 -10.99
C SER A 48 -0.21 -17.98 -9.70
N GLY A 49 -1.04 -17.44 -8.81
CA GLY A 49 -1.38 -18.06 -7.53
C GLY A 49 -2.18 -19.36 -7.67
N ASN A 50 -3.16 -19.36 -8.57
CA ASN A 50 -3.93 -20.55 -8.90
C ASN A 50 -3.06 -21.64 -9.53
N LYS A 51 -2.05 -21.24 -10.32
CA LYS A 51 -1.07 -22.14 -10.92
C LYS A 51 -0.17 -22.78 -9.87
N LEU A 52 0.33 -22.00 -8.91
CA LEU A 52 1.18 -22.50 -7.83
C LEU A 52 0.47 -23.52 -6.95
N ARG A 53 -0.82 -23.27 -6.67
CA ARG A 53 -1.70 -24.23 -5.98
C ARG A 53 -1.85 -25.54 -6.75
N LYS A 54 -2.08 -25.47 -8.07
CA LYS A 54 -2.15 -26.66 -8.94
C LYS A 54 -0.83 -27.46 -8.95
N PHE A 55 0.31 -26.77 -8.97
CA PHE A 55 1.62 -27.43 -8.88
C PHE A 55 1.82 -28.12 -7.53
N LEU A 56 1.49 -27.44 -6.43
CA LEU A 56 1.53 -28.04 -5.10
C LEU A 56 0.63 -29.28 -5.03
N ASP A 57 -0.59 -29.15 -5.54
CA ASP A 57 -1.59 -30.21 -5.57
C ASP A 57 -1.17 -31.42 -6.40
N ALA A 58 -0.35 -31.23 -7.43
CA ALA A 58 0.19 -32.31 -8.26
C ALA A 58 1.45 -32.95 -7.67
N ALA A 59 2.27 -32.17 -6.95
CA ALA A 59 3.53 -32.64 -6.36
C ALA A 59 3.33 -33.32 -4.99
N VAL A 60 2.30 -32.93 -4.24
CA VAL A 60 2.03 -33.47 -2.90
C VAL A 60 1.19 -34.74 -3.00
N ALA A 61 1.82 -35.89 -2.73
CA ALA A 61 1.16 -37.20 -2.72
C ALA A 61 0.10 -37.35 -1.62
N ASP A 62 0.34 -36.78 -0.42
CA ASP A 62 -0.62 -36.76 0.68
C ASP A 62 -0.87 -35.31 1.14
N LYS A 63 -2.02 -34.77 0.72
CA LYS A 63 -2.45 -33.40 1.03
C LYS A 63 -3.01 -33.26 2.44
N ALA A 64 -3.35 -34.38 3.09
CA ALA A 64 -3.84 -34.36 4.47
C ALA A 64 -2.69 -34.19 5.48
N LYS A 65 -1.46 -34.47 5.05
CA LYS A 65 -0.24 -34.33 5.84
C LYS A 65 -0.08 -32.89 6.36
N VAL A 66 0.36 -32.77 7.62
CA VAL A 66 0.46 -31.48 8.33
C VAL A 66 1.37 -30.51 7.58
N GLU A 67 2.50 -30.99 7.07
CA GLU A 67 3.46 -30.19 6.32
C GLU A 67 2.87 -29.66 5.00
N ALA A 68 2.07 -30.47 4.30
CA ALA A 68 1.38 -30.04 3.09
C ALA A 68 0.34 -28.94 3.37
N LYS A 69 -0.40 -29.06 4.47
CA LYS A 69 -1.35 -28.02 4.91
C LYS A 69 -0.64 -26.72 5.29
N ARG A 70 0.47 -26.81 6.03
CA ARG A 70 1.29 -25.64 6.39
C ARG A 70 1.82 -24.95 5.14
N LEU A 71 2.34 -25.71 4.17
CA LEU A 71 2.83 -25.15 2.90
C LEU A 71 1.71 -24.48 2.10
N SER A 72 0.52 -25.09 2.04
CA SER A 72 -0.64 -24.48 1.38
C SER A 72 -1.07 -23.16 2.03
N GLN A 73 -1.04 -23.09 3.36
CA GLN A 73 -1.32 -21.88 4.13
C GLN A 73 -0.28 -20.79 3.88
N SER A 74 1.01 -21.13 3.87
CA SER A 74 2.09 -20.18 3.57
C SER A 74 1.93 -19.57 2.17
N ILE A 75 1.60 -20.39 1.17
CA ILE A 75 1.34 -19.91 -0.20
C ILE A 75 0.13 -18.96 -0.24
N HIS A 76 -0.96 -19.31 0.44
CA HIS A 76 -2.13 -18.45 0.50
C HIS A 76 -1.82 -17.11 1.18
N LEU A 77 -1.04 -17.11 2.25
CA LEU A 77 -0.63 -15.88 2.93
C LEU A 77 0.22 -15.00 2.02
N LEU A 78 1.16 -15.60 1.28
CA LEU A 78 1.98 -14.89 0.31
C LEU A 78 1.11 -14.21 -0.76
N GLN A 79 0.13 -14.93 -1.30
CA GLN A 79 -0.81 -14.38 -2.29
C GLN A 79 -1.56 -13.15 -1.76
N VAL A 80 -2.15 -13.26 -0.56
CA VAL A 80 -2.88 -12.16 0.06
C VAL A 80 -1.98 -10.95 0.31
N ASN A 81 -0.72 -11.18 0.70
CA ASN A 81 0.23 -10.10 0.92
C ASN A 81 0.63 -9.42 -0.39
N ASP A 82 0.88 -10.18 -1.45
CA ASP A 82 1.21 -9.64 -2.76
C ASP A 82 0.05 -8.80 -3.32
N ASP A 83 -1.19 -9.30 -3.22
CA ASP A 83 -2.39 -8.56 -3.62
C ASP A 83 -2.50 -7.23 -2.83
N PHE A 84 -2.33 -7.28 -1.51
CA PHE A 84 -2.39 -6.10 -0.66
C PHE A 84 -1.28 -5.08 -0.97
N LEU A 85 -0.07 -5.54 -1.31
CA LEU A 85 1.02 -4.67 -1.73
C LEU A 85 0.75 -4.05 -3.10
N HIS A 86 0.13 -4.80 -4.02
CA HIS A 86 -0.23 -4.30 -5.33
C HIS A 86 -1.27 -3.19 -5.23
N ASP A 87 -2.31 -3.40 -4.43
CA ASP A 87 -3.37 -2.42 -4.19
C ASP A 87 -2.83 -1.13 -3.57
N GLN A 88 -1.95 -1.23 -2.57
CA GLN A 88 -1.32 -0.05 -1.96
C GLN A 88 -0.45 0.70 -2.97
N ASN A 89 0.34 -0.01 -3.77
CA ASN A 89 1.17 0.61 -4.79
C ASN A 89 0.31 1.31 -5.87
N ALA A 90 -0.80 0.69 -6.28
CA ALA A 90 -1.75 1.30 -7.21
C ALA A 90 -2.33 2.60 -6.62
N GLY A 91 -2.80 2.57 -5.37
CA GLY A 91 -3.32 3.75 -4.68
C GLY A 91 -2.29 4.88 -4.56
N LEU A 92 -1.05 4.55 -4.19
CA LEU A 92 0.04 5.53 -4.11
C LEU A 92 0.36 6.14 -5.47
N GLN A 93 0.34 5.35 -6.55
CA GLN A 93 0.53 5.85 -7.91
C GLN A 93 -0.61 6.78 -8.34
N GLU A 94 -1.86 6.43 -8.00
CA GLU A 94 -3.02 7.29 -8.24
C GLU A 94 -2.91 8.63 -7.52
N GLU A 95 -2.56 8.62 -6.23
CA GLU A 95 -2.34 9.84 -5.44
C GLU A 95 -1.22 10.71 -6.02
N LEU A 96 -0.11 10.09 -6.42
CA LEU A 96 1.02 10.79 -7.01
C LEU A 96 0.63 11.44 -8.35
N ASN A 97 -0.15 10.75 -9.17
CA ASN A 97 -0.68 11.28 -10.43
C ASN A 97 -1.71 12.40 -10.20
N ALA A 98 -2.58 12.27 -9.20
CA ALA A 98 -3.52 13.30 -8.79
C ALA A 98 -2.81 14.56 -8.27
N LYS A 99 -1.73 14.38 -7.49
CA LYS A 99 -0.89 15.50 -7.02
C LYS A 99 -0.17 16.19 -8.17
N LYS A 100 0.41 15.42 -9.09
CA LYS A 100 1.09 15.94 -10.28
C LYS A 100 0.14 16.77 -11.16
N SER A 101 -1.06 16.26 -11.43
CA SER A 101 -2.07 16.99 -12.20
C SER A 101 -2.54 18.26 -11.49
N ARG A 102 -2.75 18.22 -10.16
CA ARG A 102 -3.07 19.42 -9.37
C ARG A 102 -1.97 20.48 -9.43
N SER A 103 -0.70 20.08 -9.33
CA SER A 103 0.44 20.99 -9.49
C SER A 103 0.56 21.58 -10.90
N GLN A 104 0.18 20.84 -11.94
CA GLN A 104 0.12 21.36 -13.32
C GLN A 104 -1.03 22.35 -13.52
N VAL A 105 -2.20 22.10 -12.94
CA VAL A 105 -3.36 23.01 -12.99
C VAL A 105 -3.12 24.28 -12.14
N ALA A 106 -2.28 24.19 -11.10
CA ALA A 106 -1.90 25.32 -10.26
C ALA A 106 -0.77 26.19 -10.83
N VAL A 107 -0.16 25.83 -11.97
CA VAL A 107 0.59 26.79 -12.81
C VAL A 107 -0.45 27.47 -13.67
N PRO A 108 -0.90 28.67 -13.29
CA PRO A 108 -2.16 29.15 -13.79
C PRO A 108 -1.97 29.65 -15.22
N SER A 109 -2.99 29.38 -16.03
CA SER A 109 -3.22 29.85 -17.40
C SER A 109 -3.32 31.39 -17.52
N ILE A 110 -2.57 32.17 -16.73
CA ILE A 110 -2.60 33.65 -16.64
C ILE A 110 -1.76 34.30 -17.76
N PHE A 111 -1.45 33.59 -18.85
CA PHE A 111 -0.80 34.23 -19.98
C PHE A 111 -1.34 33.74 -21.31
N ASN A 112 -2.54 34.19 -21.66
CA ASN A 112 -2.94 34.42 -23.04
C ASN A 112 -4.10 35.41 -23.10
N SER A 113 -3.78 36.70 -22.89
CA SER A 113 -4.59 37.79 -23.43
C SER A 113 -3.74 38.56 -24.44
N SER A 114 -3.54 37.94 -25.60
CA SER A 114 -3.13 38.65 -26.80
C SER A 114 -4.39 39.17 -27.51
N LYS A 115 -4.43 40.49 -27.72
CA LYS A 115 -5.30 41.26 -28.65
C LYS A 115 -6.66 41.72 -28.10
N GLY A 116 -6.61 42.84 -27.36
CA GLY A 116 -7.74 43.75 -27.15
C GLY A 116 -7.23 45.19 -27.11
N ILE A 117 -7.38 45.91 -28.22
CA ILE A 117 -6.94 47.28 -28.45
C ILE A 117 -7.73 48.23 -27.54
N ILE A 118 -7.06 49.05 -26.72
CA ILE A 118 -7.60 50.34 -26.28
C ILE A 118 -6.47 51.37 -26.33
N SER A 119 -6.39 52.09 -27.46
CA SER A 119 -5.62 53.33 -27.57
C SER A 119 -6.48 54.45 -26.97
N LEU A 120 -6.09 54.97 -25.80
CA LEU A 120 -6.74 56.11 -25.17
C LEU A 120 -6.05 57.40 -25.67
N HIS A 121 -6.70 58.12 -26.58
CA HIS A 121 -6.31 59.48 -26.95
C HIS A 121 -6.46 60.41 -25.74
N PHE A 122 -5.36 61.00 -25.28
CA PHE A 122 -5.42 62.21 -24.46
C PHE A 122 -5.66 63.41 -25.39
N VAL A 123 -6.82 64.03 -25.26
CA VAL A 123 -7.05 65.42 -25.70
C VAL A 123 -6.83 66.31 -24.49
N THR A 124 -5.81 67.15 -24.56
CA THR A 124 -5.62 68.28 -23.64
C THR A 124 -6.20 69.52 -24.33
N ILE A 125 -7.17 70.18 -23.69
CA ILE A 125 -7.54 71.57 -23.98
C ILE A 125 -6.69 72.46 -23.09
#